data_AF-A0AAD7IHL0-F1
#
_entry.id   AF-A0AAD7IHL0-F1
#
_cell.length_a   1.000
_cell.length_b   1.000
_cell.length_c   1.000
_cell.angle_alpha   90.00
_cell.angle_beta   90.00
_cell.angle_gamma   90.00
#
_symmetry.space_group_name_H-M   'P 1'
#
loop_
_entity.id
_entity.type
_entity.pdbx_description
1 polymer ?
#
loop_
_entity_poly.entity_id
_entity_poly.type
_entity_poly.pdbx_seq_one_letter_code
_entity_poly.pdbx_strand_id
1 'polypeptide(L)'
;MYSFSSPGILKDAFDVTIARDGHKWLLVTPKGNGFLETRQLAHLNHSTTSEAATWSETKHPCFWFDSDWDRRPQPWSDLLAALLTIEPKAPLRRTGRTQKMTAEMGGEREAIEVEVVVNEDELCKVCYYCGEFESDRLGEETFSKVAGDGFTSTYSCPAVRLLEGSSPIPNTLGSQCTALPMKERKAQRAKRTGSGST
;
A
#
# COMPACT_ATOMS: atom_id res chain seq x y z
N MET A 1 -19.71 0.09 3.38
CA MET A 1 -18.83 1.26 3.51
C MET A 1 -17.50 0.77 4.04
N TYR A 2 -16.45 0.80 3.22
CA TYR A 2 -15.08 0.57 3.68
C TYR A 2 -14.55 1.88 4.25
N SER A 3 -14.53 1.98 5.57
CA SER A 3 -13.61 2.86 6.27
C SER A 3 -12.23 2.19 6.31
N PHE A 4 -11.16 2.97 6.38
CA PHE A 4 -9.80 2.50 6.62
C PHE A 4 -9.37 2.87 8.05
N SER A 5 -8.50 2.06 8.67
CA SER A 5 -7.98 2.22 10.04
C SER A 5 -7.00 3.36 10.24
N SER A 6 -6.48 3.89 9.14
CA SER A 6 -5.81 5.16 9.09
C SER A 6 -6.83 6.30 9.12
N PRO A 7 -6.49 7.52 9.59
CA PRO A 7 -7.38 8.65 9.46
C PRO A 7 -7.82 8.77 7.99
N GLY A 8 -9.11 8.52 7.76
CA GLY A 8 -9.73 8.70 6.46
C GLY A 8 -9.46 10.12 5.99
N ILE A 9 -8.74 10.21 4.88
CA ILE A 9 -8.52 11.46 4.17
C ILE A 9 -9.89 11.99 3.69
N LEU A 10 -10.21 13.24 4.02
CA LEU A 10 -11.54 13.78 4.32
C LEU A 10 -12.68 13.61 3.29
N LYS A 11 -13.89 13.70 3.87
CA LYS A 11 -15.18 14.17 3.33
C LYS A 11 -15.11 14.84 1.95
N ASP A 12 -15.97 14.31 1.08
CA ASP A 12 -16.49 14.89 -0.17
C ASP A 12 -15.86 14.50 -1.51
N ALA A 13 -14.99 13.47 -1.60
CA ALA A 13 -14.89 12.76 -2.88
C ALA A 13 -14.30 11.34 -2.86
N PHE A 14 -13.29 11.00 -2.05
CA PHE A 14 -12.66 9.68 -2.11
C PHE A 14 -12.00 9.31 -0.78
N ASP A 15 -12.45 8.25 -0.12
CA ASP A 15 -11.71 7.64 1.00
C ASP A 15 -10.41 7.06 0.44
N VAL A 16 -9.28 7.74 0.56
CA VAL A 16 -8.00 7.20 0.10
C VAL A 16 -7.07 6.98 1.27
N THR A 17 -6.22 5.96 1.18
CA THR A 17 -5.16 5.72 2.16
C THR A 17 -3.88 5.28 1.48
N ILE A 18 -2.75 5.57 2.10
CA ILE A 18 -1.46 5.02 1.70
C ILE A 18 -1.22 3.71 2.42
N ALA A 19 -0.68 2.73 1.71
CA ALA A 19 -0.21 1.47 2.25
C ALA A 19 1.24 1.22 1.82
N ARG A 20 1.94 0.42 2.61
CA ARG A 20 3.29 -0.05 2.28
C ARG A 20 3.29 -1.57 2.19
N ASP A 21 3.71 -2.10 1.04
CA ASP A 21 3.96 -3.53 0.84
C ASP A 21 5.44 -3.74 0.49
N GLY A 22 6.25 -4.04 1.51
CA GLY A 22 7.70 -4.15 1.38
C GLY A 22 8.33 -2.81 0.99
N HIS A 23 8.82 -2.71 -0.25
CA HIS A 23 9.41 -1.49 -0.81
C HIS A 23 8.44 -0.71 -1.70
N LYS A 24 7.23 -1.23 -1.93
CA LYS A 24 6.22 -0.59 -2.76
C LYS A 24 5.30 0.27 -1.92
N TRP A 25 5.08 1.49 -2.40
CA TRP A 25 4.12 2.43 -1.86
C TRP A 25 2.85 2.35 -2.71
N LEU A 26 1.72 2.20 -2.04
CA LEU A 26 0.43 1.97 -2.68
C LEU A 26 -0.55 3.05 -2.25
N LEU A 27 -1.31 3.58 -3.20
CA LEU A 27 -2.55 4.29 -2.93
C LEU A 27 -3.70 3.29 -2.99
N VAL A 28 -4.49 3.23 -1.92
CA VAL A 28 -5.65 2.34 -1.81
C VAL A 28 -6.90 3.21 -1.79
N THR A 29 -7.85 2.89 -2.66
CA THR A 29 -9.11 3.62 -2.79
C THR A 29 -10.27 2.62 -2.86
N PRO A 30 -11.47 2.92 -2.34
CA PRO A 30 -12.63 2.07 -2.51
C PRO A 30 -13.08 2.14 -3.97
N LYS A 31 -13.54 1.00 -4.48
CA LYS A 31 -14.16 0.89 -5.79
C LYS A 31 -15.49 0.16 -5.64
N GLY A 32 -16.58 0.91 -5.81
CA GLY A 32 -17.92 0.33 -5.90
C GLY A 32 -18.14 -0.28 -7.28
N ASN A 33 -18.36 -1.59 -7.34
CA ASN A 33 -18.79 -2.29 -8.55
C ASN A 33 -20.17 -2.91 -8.32
N GLY A 34 -21.24 -2.12 -8.48
CA GLY A 34 -22.65 -2.55 -8.49
C GLY A 34 -23.19 -3.12 -7.17
N PHE A 35 -22.64 -4.27 -6.74
CA PHE A 35 -23.00 -5.02 -5.54
C PHE A 35 -21.78 -5.52 -4.74
N LEU A 36 -20.57 -5.34 -5.26
CA LEU A 36 -19.33 -5.68 -4.58
C LEU A 36 -18.55 -4.39 -4.28
N GLU A 37 -18.35 -4.14 -3.00
CA GLU A 37 -17.37 -3.16 -2.56
C GLU A 37 -15.98 -3.79 -2.73
N THR A 38 -15.16 -3.24 -3.62
CA THR A 38 -13.78 -3.68 -3.89
C THR A 38 -12.80 -2.55 -3.61
N ARG A 39 -11.50 -2.80 -3.79
CA ARG A 39 -10.44 -1.79 -3.67
C ARG A 39 -9.75 -1.59 -5.03
N GLN A 40 -9.36 -0.37 -5.34
CA GLN A 40 -8.49 -0.04 -6.45
C GLN A 40 -7.13 0.43 -5.91
N LEU A 41 -6.06 -0.07 -6.52
CA LEU A 41 -4.69 0.19 -6.10
C LEU A 41 -3.93 0.98 -7.16
N ALA A 42 -3.15 1.97 -6.74
CA ALA A 42 -2.12 2.63 -7.53
C ALA A 42 -0.76 2.34 -6.93
N HIS A 43 0.24 1.97 -7.74
CA HIS A 43 1.63 1.92 -7.29
C HIS A 43 2.19 3.33 -7.37
N LEU A 44 2.69 3.88 -6.26
CA LEU A 44 3.24 5.25 -6.18
C LEU A 44 4.74 5.33 -6.46
N ASN A 45 5.43 4.19 -6.53
CA ASN A 45 6.84 4.08 -6.92
C ASN A 45 7.03 2.92 -7.91
N HIS A 46 6.23 2.93 -8.97
CA HIS A 46 6.09 1.80 -9.90
C HIS A 46 7.43 1.38 -10.53
N SER A 47 8.15 2.29 -11.21
CA SER A 47 9.45 2.01 -11.85
C SER A 47 10.63 1.91 -10.89
N THR A 48 10.48 2.34 -9.63
CA THR A 48 11.57 2.25 -8.65
C THR A 48 11.74 0.80 -8.18
N THR A 49 12.86 0.19 -8.55
CA THR A 49 13.24 -1.18 -8.16
C THR A 49 14.11 -1.23 -6.90
N SER A 50 14.62 -0.09 -6.43
CA SER A 50 15.48 -0.04 -5.24
C SER A 50 14.75 -0.49 -3.98
N GLU A 51 15.37 -1.42 -3.25
CA GLU A 51 14.92 -1.92 -1.94
C GLU A 51 15.21 -0.93 -0.81
N ALA A 52 16.21 -0.06 -0.96
CA ALA A 52 16.57 0.88 0.10
C ALA A 52 15.61 2.10 0.07
N ALA A 53 14.72 2.17 1.06
CA ALA A 53 14.02 3.42 1.34
C ALA A 53 15.06 4.49 1.70
N THR A 54 15.03 5.62 1.00
CA THR A 54 15.77 6.80 1.45
C THR A 54 15.01 7.40 2.62
N TRP A 55 15.70 7.95 3.61
CA TRP A 55 15.04 8.55 4.78
C TRP A 55 15.29 10.05 4.79
N SER A 56 14.26 10.82 5.19
CA SER A 56 14.40 12.24 5.47
C SER A 56 15.16 12.48 6.78
N GLU A 57 15.56 13.74 7.02
CA GLU A 57 16.17 14.16 8.28
C GLU A 57 15.24 13.93 9.48
N THR A 58 13.92 13.97 9.25
CA THR A 58 12.86 13.67 10.21
C THR A 58 12.60 12.17 10.37
N LYS A 59 13.42 11.29 9.77
CA LYS A 59 13.30 9.82 9.81
C LYS A 59 12.00 9.28 9.20
N HIS A 60 11.46 9.99 8.22
CA HIS A 60 10.34 9.51 7.44
C HIS A 60 10.84 8.93 6.12
N PRO A 61 10.16 7.91 5.56
CA PRO A 61 10.58 7.31 4.32
C PRO A 61 10.31 8.25 3.15
N CYS A 62 11.30 8.33 2.27
CA CYS A 62 11.26 9.04 1.00
C CYS A 62 11.29 8.05 -0.16
N PHE A 63 10.60 8.39 -1.23
CA PHE A 63 10.62 7.63 -2.48
C PHE A 63 10.44 8.54 -3.69
N TRP A 64 10.96 8.09 -4.84
CA TRP A 64 10.72 8.74 -6.13
C TRP A 64 9.30 8.44 -6.59
N PHE A 65 8.49 9.48 -6.73
CA PHE A 65 7.10 9.35 -7.13
C PHE A 65 7.01 8.91 -8.60
N ASP A 66 6.36 7.76 -8.81
CA ASP A 66 6.00 7.21 -10.10
C ASP A 66 4.67 6.47 -9.97
N SER A 67 3.58 7.10 -10.41
CA SER A 67 2.30 6.40 -10.46
C SER A 67 2.12 5.57 -11.71
N ASP A 68 1.68 4.33 -11.55
CA ASP A 68 1.15 3.53 -12.66
C ASP A 68 -0.20 4.05 -13.18
N TRP A 69 -0.92 4.86 -12.39
CA TRP A 69 -2.16 5.51 -12.82
C TRP A 69 -1.92 6.67 -13.77
N ASP A 70 -0.82 7.41 -13.63
CA ASP A 70 -0.44 8.48 -14.56
C ASP A 70 -0.13 7.94 -15.98
N ARG A 71 0.04 6.62 -16.10
CA ARG A 71 0.25 5.92 -17.39
C ARG A 71 -1.06 5.55 -18.10
N ARG A 72 -2.22 5.84 -17.49
CA ARG A 72 -3.55 5.50 -18.02
C ARG A 72 -4.38 6.79 -18.16
N PRO A 73 -5.40 6.81 -19.03
CA PRO A 73 -6.37 7.91 -19.02
C PRO A 73 -7.06 7.95 -17.66
N GLN A 74 -6.91 9.06 -16.94
CA GLN A 74 -7.53 9.27 -15.64
C GLN A 74 -8.43 10.51 -15.65
N PRO A 75 -9.45 10.56 -14.78
CA PRO A 75 -10.28 11.75 -14.62
C PRO A 75 -9.55 12.92 -13.94
N TRP A 76 -8.37 12.69 -13.36
CA TRP A 76 -7.49 13.71 -12.79
C TRP A 76 -6.29 13.98 -13.71
N SER A 77 -5.82 15.23 -13.71
CA SER A 77 -4.69 15.67 -14.53
C SER A 77 -3.31 15.30 -13.94
N ASP A 78 -3.21 15.23 -12.61
CA ASP A 78 -1.95 14.95 -11.89
C ASP A 78 -2.27 14.34 -10.52
N LEU A 79 -1.92 13.06 -10.33
CA LEU A 79 -2.16 12.35 -9.07
C LEU A 79 -1.32 12.92 -7.93
N LEU A 80 -0.07 13.31 -8.18
CA LEU A 80 0.79 13.88 -7.14
C LEU A 80 0.23 15.21 -6.65
N ALA A 81 -0.22 16.08 -7.55
CA ALA A 81 -0.87 17.33 -7.17
C ALA A 81 -2.09 17.08 -6.27
N ALA A 82 -2.94 16.12 -6.63
CA ALA A 82 -4.10 15.75 -5.83
C ALA A 82 -3.71 15.24 -4.42
N LEU A 83 -2.68 14.40 -4.33
CA LEU A 83 -2.20 13.86 -3.05
C LEU A 83 -1.60 14.95 -2.13
N LEU A 84 -1.02 16.00 -2.69
CA LEU A 84 -0.41 17.10 -1.93
C LEU A 84 -1.45 18.11 -1.41
N THR A 85 -2.66 18.13 -1.98
CA THR A 85 -3.75 19.04 -1.60
C THR A 85 -4.80 18.41 -0.68
N ILE A 86 -4.59 17.15 -0.30
CA ILE A 86 -5.49 16.41 0.57
C ILE A 86 -5.61 17.08 1.96
N GLU A 87 -6.85 17.30 2.40
CA GLU A 87 -7.19 17.74 3.75
C GLU A 87 -7.60 16.54 4.64
N PRO A 88 -7.42 16.59 5.98
CA PRO A 88 -6.92 17.71 6.77
C PRO A 88 -5.38 17.74 6.82
N LYS A 89 -4.74 16.68 6.35
CA LYS A 89 -3.29 16.52 6.31
C LYS A 89 -2.91 15.73 5.06
N ALA A 90 -2.15 16.36 4.16
CA ALA A 90 -1.59 15.69 3.00
C ALA A 90 -0.68 14.54 3.45
N PRO A 91 -0.83 13.32 2.92
CA PRO A 91 -0.03 12.17 3.36
C PRO A 91 1.40 12.20 2.84
N LEU A 92 1.68 13.06 1.85
CA LEU A 92 2.97 13.23 1.20
C LEU A 92 3.43 14.70 1.26
N ARG A 93 4.75 14.90 1.22
CA ARG A 93 5.38 16.21 1.06
C ARG A 93 6.51 16.13 0.02
N ARG A 94 6.67 17.17 -0.80
CA ARG A 94 7.82 17.27 -1.73
C ARG A 94 9.10 17.56 -0.95
N THR A 95 10.19 16.87 -1.25
CA THR A 95 11.52 17.17 -0.66
C THR A 95 12.27 18.25 -1.44
N GLY A 96 11.85 18.52 -2.68
CA GLY A 96 12.54 19.43 -3.61
C GLY A 96 13.60 18.75 -4.48
N ARG A 97 13.93 17.48 -4.22
CA ARG A 97 14.83 16.72 -5.08
C ARG A 97 14.08 16.19 -6.31
N THR A 98 14.76 16.24 -7.46
CA THR A 98 14.29 15.64 -8.71
C THR A 98 15.35 14.69 -9.27
N GLN A 99 14.91 13.66 -9.99
CA GLN A 99 15.80 12.73 -10.68
C GLN A 99 15.21 12.38 -12.04
N LYS A 100 16.08 12.29 -13.05
CA LYS A 100 15.72 11.70 -14.34
C LYS A 100 15.62 10.18 -14.19
N MET A 101 14.46 9.63 -14.52
CA MET A 101 14.20 8.20 -14.56
C MET A 101 13.89 7.79 -16.00
N THR A 102 14.32 6.59 -16.37
CA THR A 102 13.91 5.98 -17.64
C THR A 102 12.55 5.32 -17.42
N ALA A 103 11.56 5.73 -18.19
CA ALA A 103 10.27 5.05 -18.21
C ALA A 103 10.44 3.64 -18.78
N GLU A 104 9.66 2.69 -18.26
CA GLU A 104 9.67 1.29 -18.71
C GLU A 104 9.33 1.14 -20.21
N MET A 105 8.53 2.05 -20.76
CA MET A 105 8.16 2.12 -22.17
C MET A 105 9.20 2.85 -23.05
N GLY A 106 10.35 3.24 -22.48
CA GLY A 106 11.31 4.15 -23.10
C GLY A 106 10.94 5.62 -22.90
N GLY A 107 11.96 6.48 -22.82
CA GLY A 107 11.83 7.93 -22.58
C GLY A 107 12.37 8.37 -21.22
N GLU A 108 12.97 9.57 -21.18
CA GLU A 108 13.37 10.22 -19.94
C GLU A 108 12.17 10.95 -19.33
N ARG A 109 12.00 10.81 -18.02
CA ARG A 109 11.01 11.56 -17.24
C ARG A 109 11.63 12.08 -15.96
N GLU A 110 11.16 13.22 -15.52
CA GLU A 110 11.56 13.76 -14.22
C GLU A 110 10.64 13.19 -13.13
N ALA A 111 11.23 12.50 -12.15
CA ALA A 111 10.54 12.06 -10.96
C ALA A 111 10.87 13.01 -9.81
N ILE A 112 9.85 13.34 -9.03
CA ILE A 112 9.97 14.15 -7.82
C ILE A 112 10.10 13.20 -6.64
N GLU A 113 11.05 13.46 -5.74
CA GLU A 113 11.09 12.74 -4.48
C GLU A 113 10.06 13.31 -3.51
N VAL A 114 9.31 12.39 -2.90
CA VAL A 114 8.33 12.69 -1.88
C VAL A 114 8.68 11.99 -0.58
N GLU A 115 8.33 12.63 0.52
CA GLU A 115 8.41 12.12 1.88
C GLU A 115 7.01 11.76 2.37
N VAL A 116 6.87 10.62 3.03
CA VAL A 116 5.63 10.22 3.71
C VAL A 116 5.54 10.94 5.05
N VAL A 117 4.56 11.82 5.24
CA VAL A 117 4.45 12.66 6.46
C VAL A 117 3.45 12.13 7.49
N VAL A 118 2.74 11.06 7.16
CA VAL A 118 1.92 10.30 8.10
C VAL A 118 2.79 9.31 8.88
N ASN A 119 2.42 9.06 10.12
CA ASN A 119 3.05 8.05 10.95
C ASN A 119 2.72 6.65 10.42
N GLU A 120 3.43 5.65 10.94
CA GLU A 120 3.26 4.27 10.48
C GLU A 120 1.91 3.66 10.91
N ASP A 121 1.39 4.03 12.06
CA ASP A 121 0.06 3.65 12.55
C ASP A 121 -1.07 4.24 11.70
N GLU A 122 -0.81 5.38 11.06
CA GLU A 122 -1.70 6.03 10.09
C GLU A 122 -1.59 5.42 8.67
N LEU A 123 -0.79 4.37 8.45
CA LEU A 123 -0.79 3.65 7.18
C LEU A 123 -1.81 2.52 7.19
N CYS A 124 -2.44 2.28 6.04
CA CYS A 124 -3.24 1.09 5.84
C CYS A 124 -2.33 -0.14 5.84
N LYS A 125 -2.58 -1.02 6.81
CA LYS A 125 -1.76 -2.21 7.04
C LYS A 125 -2.04 -3.25 5.97
N VAL A 126 -0.99 -3.87 5.46
CA VAL A 126 -1.08 -4.97 4.49
C VAL A 126 -0.63 -6.26 5.18
N CYS A 127 -1.44 -7.30 5.08
CA CYS A 127 -1.10 -8.58 5.67
C CYS A 127 0.10 -9.17 4.94
N TYR A 128 1.17 -9.40 5.68
CA TYR A 128 2.43 -9.98 5.18
C TYR A 128 2.21 -11.31 4.44
N TYR A 129 1.21 -12.10 4.86
CA TYR A 129 1.02 -13.45 4.35
C TYR A 129 0.05 -13.53 3.17
N CYS A 130 -1.04 -12.75 3.20
CA CYS A 130 -2.10 -12.86 2.19
C CYS A 130 -2.24 -11.63 1.30
N GLY A 131 -1.57 -10.51 1.62
CA GLY A 131 -1.71 -9.26 0.89
C GLY A 131 -3.04 -8.52 1.13
N GLU A 132 -3.88 -9.01 2.04
CA GLU A 132 -5.14 -8.36 2.40
C GLU A 132 -4.85 -7.03 3.10
N PHE A 133 -5.64 -5.99 2.79
CA PHE A 133 -5.53 -4.69 3.45
C PHE A 133 -6.45 -4.64 4.66
N GLU A 134 -5.99 -4.02 5.74
CA GLU A 134 -6.80 -3.77 6.92
C GLU A 134 -7.97 -2.83 6.57
N SER A 135 -9.16 -3.20 7.02
CA SER A 135 -10.38 -2.41 6.91
C SER A 135 -10.91 -2.03 8.28
N ASP A 136 -11.56 -0.87 8.36
CA ASP A 136 -12.21 -0.36 9.57
C ASP A 136 -13.67 -0.81 9.67
N ARG A 137 -13.97 -2.01 9.19
CA ARG A 137 -15.32 -2.55 9.33
C ARG A 137 -15.58 -2.83 10.81
N LEU A 138 -16.64 -2.24 11.34
CA LEU A 138 -17.14 -2.47 12.69
C LEU A 138 -17.16 -3.97 13.02
N GLY A 139 -16.38 -4.38 14.02
CA GLY A 139 -16.30 -5.76 14.51
C GLY A 139 -15.21 -6.62 13.87
N GLU A 140 -14.42 -6.11 12.91
CA GLU A 140 -13.21 -6.80 12.44
C GLU A 140 -12.08 -6.64 13.47
N GLU A 141 -11.42 -7.74 13.80
CA GLU A 141 -10.20 -7.70 14.61
C GLU A 141 -9.09 -6.98 13.85
N THR A 142 -8.42 -6.03 14.51
CA THR A 142 -7.28 -5.31 13.95
C THR A 142 -6.13 -6.26 13.65
N PHE A 143 -5.34 -5.95 12.63
CA PHE A 143 -4.15 -6.71 12.29
C PHE A 143 -3.13 -6.61 13.43
N SER A 144 -2.40 -7.70 13.67
CA SER A 144 -1.34 -7.72 14.68
C SER A 144 0.03 -7.58 14.05
N LYS A 145 0.89 -6.76 14.65
CA LYS A 145 2.29 -6.63 14.25
C LYS A 145 3.00 -7.96 14.47
N VAL A 146 3.73 -8.45 13.46
CA VAL A 146 4.48 -9.72 13.52
C VAL A 146 5.99 -9.54 13.59
N ALA A 147 6.53 -8.49 12.95
CA ALA A 147 7.97 -8.20 12.94
C ALA A 147 8.25 -6.76 12.47
N GLY A 148 9.51 -6.32 12.60
CA GLY A 148 9.99 -5.01 12.15
C GLY A 148 9.66 -3.88 13.13
N ASP A 149 10.11 -2.67 12.82
CA ASP A 149 9.85 -1.46 13.62
C ASP A 149 9.63 -0.22 12.74
N GLY A 150 8.78 0.70 13.23
CA GLY A 150 8.33 1.87 12.48
C GLY A 150 7.83 1.46 11.09
N PHE A 151 8.19 2.21 10.05
CA PHE A 151 7.79 1.93 8.67
C PHE A 151 8.29 0.59 8.09
N THR A 152 9.11 -0.17 8.80
CA THR A 152 9.51 -1.54 8.41
C THR A 152 8.64 -2.62 9.05
N SER A 153 7.66 -2.23 9.85
CA SER A 153 6.74 -3.15 10.50
C SER A 153 5.94 -3.96 9.49
N THR A 154 5.64 -5.19 9.87
CA THR A 154 4.86 -6.14 9.08
C THR A 154 3.72 -6.66 9.94
N TYR A 155 2.60 -6.97 9.29
CA TYR A 155 1.33 -7.25 9.98
C TYR A 155 0.69 -8.56 9.53
N SER A 156 -0.09 -9.19 10.40
CA SER A 156 -0.88 -10.38 10.09
C SER A 156 -2.38 -10.13 10.34
N CYS A 157 -3.20 -10.52 9.37
CA CYS A 157 -4.65 -10.42 9.51
C CYS A 157 -5.18 -11.52 10.45
N PRO A 158 -6.35 -11.31 11.08
CA PRO A 158 -6.99 -12.30 11.95
C PRO A 158 -7.19 -13.67 11.29
N ALA A 159 -7.61 -13.67 10.02
CA ALA A 159 -7.86 -14.91 9.28
C ALA A 159 -6.63 -15.81 9.18
N VAL A 160 -5.43 -15.23 9.01
CA VAL A 160 -4.18 -16.02 8.98
C VAL A 160 -3.82 -16.55 10.37
N ARG A 161 -4.02 -15.75 11.43
CA ARG A 161 -3.77 -16.18 12.82
C ARG A 161 -4.66 -17.34 13.24
N LEU A 162 -5.94 -17.34 12.85
CA LEU A 162 -6.85 -18.45 13.15
C LEU A 162 -6.40 -19.77 12.51
N LEU A 163 -5.78 -19.70 11.32
CA LEU A 163 -5.20 -20.86 10.63
C LEU A 163 -3.89 -21.35 11.28
N GLU A 164 -3.20 -20.52 12.06
CA GLU A 164 -2.01 -20.94 12.82
C GLU A 164 -2.39 -21.72 14.10
N GLY A 165 -3.61 -21.54 14.61
CA GLY A 165 -4.11 -22.16 15.85
C GLY A 165 -5.08 -23.33 15.69
N SER A 166 -5.54 -23.66 14.48
CA SER A 166 -6.58 -24.68 14.26
C SER A 166 -6.28 -25.58 13.07
N SER A 167 -6.53 -26.89 13.24
CA SER A 167 -6.64 -27.85 12.12
C SER A 167 -7.70 -27.39 11.12
N PRO A 168 -7.58 -27.75 9.83
CA PRO A 168 -8.34 -27.12 8.76
C PRO A 168 -9.84 -27.42 8.89
N ILE A 169 -10.67 -26.38 9.02
CA ILE A 169 -12.13 -26.44 8.94
C ILE A 169 -12.58 -25.54 7.79
N PRO A 170 -13.56 -25.97 6.97
CA PRO A 170 -13.74 -25.45 5.61
C PRO A 170 -14.44 -24.09 5.56
N ASN A 171 -14.11 -23.38 4.49
CA ASN A 171 -14.73 -22.16 3.96
C ASN A 171 -16.13 -21.88 4.51
N THR A 172 -16.26 -20.87 5.35
CA THR A 172 -17.53 -20.17 5.50
C THR A 172 -17.31 -18.66 5.67
N LEU A 173 -17.91 -17.94 4.72
CA LEU A 173 -18.22 -16.52 4.66
C LEU A 173 -17.08 -15.48 4.69
N GLY A 174 -16.86 -14.87 3.53
CA GLY A 174 -16.64 -13.41 3.43
C GLY A 174 -15.20 -12.93 3.31
N SER A 175 -14.20 -13.66 3.82
CA SER A 175 -12.79 -13.30 3.63
C SER A 175 -12.25 -13.99 2.37
N GLN A 176 -11.82 -13.22 1.37
CA GLN A 176 -11.12 -13.74 0.19
C GLN A 176 -9.67 -14.16 0.51
N CYS A 177 -9.39 -14.61 1.73
CA CYS A 177 -8.11 -15.20 2.07
C CYS A 177 -8.09 -16.64 1.53
N THR A 178 -8.03 -16.80 0.20
CA THR A 178 -8.09 -18.12 -0.47
C THR A 178 -6.85 -18.94 -0.12
N ALA A 179 -7.00 -19.83 0.87
CA ALA A 179 -5.98 -20.68 1.46
C ALA A 179 -4.97 -21.25 0.43
N LEU A 180 -3.84 -20.56 0.25
CA LEU A 180 -2.62 -21.20 -0.23
C LEU A 180 -1.78 -21.49 1.03
N PRO A 181 -1.13 -22.67 1.11
CA PRO A 181 -0.24 -23.00 2.21
C PRO A 181 0.76 -21.86 2.46
N MET A 182 0.93 -21.48 3.73
CA MET A 182 1.74 -20.33 4.14
C MET A 182 3.18 -20.37 3.58
N LYS A 183 3.73 -21.58 3.36
CA LYS A 183 5.04 -21.82 2.74
C LYS A 183 5.09 -21.40 1.27
N GLU A 184 4.03 -21.68 0.52
CA GLU A 184 3.92 -21.28 -0.90
C GLU A 184 3.72 -19.78 -1.04
N ARG A 185 2.99 -19.15 -0.11
CA ARG A 185 2.80 -17.69 -0.08
C ARG A 185 4.07 -16.94 0.31
N LYS A 186 4.82 -17.42 1.31
CA LYS A 186 6.17 -16.89 1.64
C LYS A 186 7.11 -17.01 0.45
N ALA A 187 7.10 -18.15 -0.26
CA ALA A 187 7.92 -18.36 -1.45
C ALA A 187 7.50 -17.48 -2.64
N GLN A 188 6.20 -17.28 -2.87
CA GLN A 188 5.71 -16.36 -3.91
C GLN A 188 6.03 -14.90 -3.60
N ARG A 189 5.97 -14.50 -2.32
CA ARG A 189 6.33 -13.14 -1.91
C ARG A 189 7.84 -12.91 -1.95
N ALA A 190 8.65 -13.86 -1.49
CA ALA A 190 10.10 -13.82 -1.66
C ALA A 190 10.53 -13.75 -3.15
N LYS A 191 9.79 -14.41 -4.05
CA LYS A 191 9.99 -14.30 -5.50
C LYS A 191 9.58 -12.94 -6.07
N ARG A 192 8.54 -12.29 -5.53
CA ARG A 192 8.09 -10.94 -5.94
C ARG A 192 8.98 -9.83 -5.40
N THR A 193 9.57 -10.01 -4.22
CA THR A 193 10.52 -9.07 -3.62
C THR A 193 11.97 -9.34 -4.03
N GLY A 194 12.24 -10.40 -4.80
CA GLY A 194 13.60 -10.85 -5.13
C GLY A 194 13.85 -11.11 -6.63
N SER A 195 13.00 -10.64 -7.55
CA SER A 195 13.27 -10.77 -8.99
C SER A 195 14.29 -9.72 -9.45
N GLY A 196 15.55 -9.98 -9.13
CA GLY A 196 16.71 -9.21 -9.54
C GLY A 196 17.98 -10.05 -9.41
N SER A 197 17.99 -11.27 -9.96
CA SER A 197 19.23 -12.01 -10.20
C SER A 197 19.01 -13.10 -11.25
N THR A 198 19.32 -12.74 -12.50
CA THR A 198 20.25 -13.47 -13.38
C THR A 198 20.74 -12.48 -14.43
#